data_AF-I4FVS4-F1
#
_entry.id   AF-I4FVS4-F1
#
_cell.length_a   1.000
_cell.length_b   1.000
_cell.length_c   1.000
_cell.angle_alpha   90.00
_cell.angle_beta   90.00
_cell.angle_gamma   90.00
#
_symmetry.space_group_name_H-M   'P 1'
#
loop_
_entity.id
_entity.type
_entity.pdbx_description
1 polymer ?
#
loop_
_entity_poly.entity_id
_entity_poly.type
_entity_poly.pdbx_seq_one_letter_code
_entity_poly.pdbx_strand_id
1 'polypeptide(L)'
;MSYPFFSCEAVITEACFLLQNVYGGEDAVMGLVMSKKIVIPFQFSEEVDAIRELMQRYRSVPMSFADACVVRMSKLIGGSSIFTIDSDFYIYRKNRKEMIDLIIPDGI
;
A
#
# COMPACT_ATOMS: atom_id res chain seq x y z
N MET A 1 16.44 16.20 1.66
CA MET A 1 16.28 14.78 2.01
C MET A 1 15.01 14.29 1.34
N SER A 2 15.08 13.35 0.39
CA SER A 2 13.87 12.64 -0.06
C SER A 2 13.58 11.55 0.96
N TYR A 3 12.45 11.61 1.65
CA TYR A 3 12.02 10.51 2.52
C TYR A 3 11.71 9.27 1.66
N PRO A 4 12.09 8.05 2.09
CA PRO A 4 11.79 6.83 1.34
C PRO A 4 10.29 6.53 1.40
N PHE A 5 9.77 5.80 0.41
CA PHE A 5 8.42 5.25 0.45
C PHE A 5 8.42 3.99 1.32
N PHE A 6 7.47 3.90 2.26
CA PHE A 6 7.25 2.67 3.01
C PHE A 6 6.18 1.82 2.32
N SER A 7 6.45 0.52 2.18
CA SER A 7 5.54 -0.45 1.57
C SER A 7 5.60 -1.81 2.27
N CYS A 8 4.93 -2.82 1.73
CA CYS A 8 4.91 -4.20 2.22
C CYS A 8 5.17 -5.19 1.07
N GLU A 9 5.52 -6.43 1.41
CA GLU A 9 5.77 -7.50 0.44
C GLU A 9 4.54 -7.79 -0.43
N ALA A 10 3.32 -7.59 0.09
CA ALA A 10 2.09 -7.77 -0.68
C ALA A 10 2.02 -6.82 -1.87
N VAL A 11 2.38 -5.54 -1.67
CA VAL A 11 2.43 -4.53 -2.74
C VAL A 11 3.57 -4.84 -3.72
N ILE A 12 4.73 -5.29 -3.24
CA ILE A 12 5.83 -5.71 -4.13
C ILE A 12 5.40 -6.87 -5.02
N THR A 13 4.74 -7.87 -4.42
CA THR A 13 4.23 -9.05 -5.13
C THR A 13 3.23 -8.64 -6.21
N GLU A 14 2.27 -7.80 -5.87
CA GLU A 14 1.26 -7.31 -6.81
C GLU A 14 1.89 -6.44 -7.92
N ALA A 15 2.82 -5.54 -7.58
CA ALA A 15 3.51 -4.71 -8.54
C ALA A 15 4.31 -5.54 -9.56
N CYS A 16 5.06 -6.55 -9.11
CA CYS A 16 5.76 -7.47 -10.00
C CYS A 16 4.77 -8.23 -10.90
N PHE A 17 3.67 -8.74 -10.34
CA PHE A 17 2.64 -9.44 -11.10
C PHE A 17 1.98 -8.56 -12.18
N LEU A 18 1.65 -7.32 -11.84
CA LEU A 18 1.04 -6.37 -12.79
C LEU A 18 2.03 -5.96 -13.89
N LEU A 19 3.32 -5.86 -13.55
CA LEU A 19 4.38 -5.43 -14.46
C LEU A 19 5.09 -6.58 -15.19
N GLN A 20 4.69 -7.84 -14.99
CA GLN A 20 5.35 -9.03 -15.57
C GLN A 20 5.44 -9.00 -17.12
N ASN A 21 4.52 -8.30 -17.79
CA ASN A 21 4.49 -8.16 -19.26
C ASN A 21 5.05 -6.81 -19.76
N VAL A 22 5.55 -5.96 -18.85
CA VAL A 22 6.22 -4.70 -19.19
C VAL A 22 7.71 -4.97 -19.26
N TYR A 23 8.35 -4.57 -20.36
CA TYR A 23 9.79 -4.75 -20.53
C TYR A 23 10.57 -4.07 -19.38
N GLY A 24 11.29 -4.89 -18.60
CA GLY A 24 12.04 -4.43 -17.41
C GLY A 24 11.17 -4.07 -16.19
N GLY A 25 9.89 -4.44 -16.18
CA GLY A 25 8.94 -4.09 -15.13
C GLY A 25 9.31 -4.62 -13.74
N GLU A 26 9.54 -5.94 -13.63
CA GLU A 26 9.96 -6.56 -12.37
C GLU A 26 11.32 -6.02 -11.89
N ASP A 27 12.29 -5.91 -12.80
CA ASP A 27 13.62 -5.36 -12.50
C ASP A 27 13.55 -3.91 -12.00
N ALA A 28 12.62 -3.10 -12.53
CA ALA A 28 12.41 -1.74 -12.06
C ALA A 28 11.90 -1.72 -10.61
N VAL A 29 10.93 -2.59 -10.26
CA VAL A 29 10.44 -2.73 -8.88
C VAL A 29 11.57 -3.17 -7.95
N MET A 30 12.34 -4.19 -8.33
CA MET A 30 13.49 -4.67 -7.55
C MET A 30 14.56 -3.58 -7.37
N GLY A 31 14.83 -2.79 -8.42
CA GLY A 31 15.76 -1.67 -8.37
C GLY A 31 15.36 -0.59 -7.35
N LEU A 32 14.05 -0.31 -7.19
CA LEU A 32 13.56 0.63 -6.18
C LEU A 32 13.78 0.12 -4.76
N VAL A 33 13.62 -1.19 -4.52
CA VAL A 33 13.89 -1.82 -3.23
C VAL A 33 15.40 -1.86 -2.94
N MET A 34 16.22 -2.30 -3.91
CA MET A 34 17.68 -2.35 -3.78
C MET A 34 18.29 -0.98 -3.49
N SER A 35 17.78 0.07 -4.13
CA SER A 35 18.22 1.46 -3.91
C SER A 35 17.63 2.11 -2.65
N LYS A 36 16.82 1.37 -1.87
CA LYS A 36 16.12 1.85 -0.65
C LYS A 36 15.20 3.05 -0.90
N LYS A 37 14.74 3.25 -2.14
CA LYS A 37 13.68 4.21 -2.46
C LYS A 37 12.33 3.69 -1.96
N ILE A 38 12.14 2.37 -1.98
CA ILE A 38 11.09 1.67 -1.27
C ILE A 38 11.74 0.88 -0.12
N VAL A 39 11.20 1.04 1.08
CA VAL A 39 11.58 0.30 2.28
C VAL A 39 10.38 -0.51 2.74
N ILE A 40 10.61 -1.76 3.18
CA ILE A 40 9.57 -2.74 3.50
C ILE A 40 9.65 -3.05 5.01
N PRO A 41 9.17 -2.16 5.90
CA PRO A 41 9.24 -2.40 7.34
C PRO A 41 8.05 -3.20 7.88
N PHE A 42 7.04 -3.49 7.04
CA PHE A 42 5.77 -4.05 7.49
C PHE A 42 5.85 -5.57 7.67
N GLN A 43 5.49 -6.04 8.86
CA GLN A 43 5.46 -7.47 9.18
C GLN A 43 4.03 -7.96 9.34
N PHE A 44 3.50 -8.68 8.33
CA PHE A 44 2.11 -9.16 8.36
C PHE A 44 1.80 -10.04 9.57
N SER A 45 2.73 -10.87 10.02
CA SER A 45 2.52 -11.78 11.17
C SER A 45 2.22 -11.04 12.48
N GLU A 46 2.59 -9.77 12.61
CA GLU A 46 2.27 -8.93 13.78
C GLU A 46 0.90 -8.25 13.65
N GLU A 47 0.30 -8.26 12.46
CA GLU A 47 -0.85 -7.42 12.12
C GLU A 47 -2.05 -8.23 11.61
N VAL A 48 -2.00 -9.56 11.72
CA VAL A 48 -3.00 -10.51 11.17
C VAL A 48 -4.43 -10.14 11.54
N ASP A 49 -4.70 -9.88 12.82
CA ASP A 49 -6.05 -9.56 13.29
C ASP A 49 -6.56 -8.22 12.71
N ALA A 50 -5.71 -7.19 12.71
CA ALA A 50 -6.06 -5.88 12.18
C ALA A 50 -6.32 -5.91 10.67
N ILE A 51 -5.54 -6.71 9.93
CA ILE A 51 -5.74 -6.93 8.49
C ILE A 51 -7.02 -7.72 8.24
N ARG A 52 -7.27 -8.80 8.99
CA ARG A 52 -8.52 -9.56 8.88
C ARG A 52 -9.74 -8.68 9.14
N GLU A 53 -9.69 -7.84 10.16
CA GLU A 53 -10.76 -6.88 10.44
C GLU A 53 -10.99 -5.88 9.31
N LEU A 54 -9.92 -5.35 8.71
CA LEU A 54 -10.01 -4.46 7.55
C LEU A 54 -10.69 -5.16 6.37
N MET A 55 -10.22 -6.35 6.00
CA MET A 55 -10.78 -7.12 4.89
C MET A 55 -12.26 -7.48 5.13
N GLN A 56 -12.63 -7.84 6.37
CA GLN A 56 -14.03 -8.10 6.71
C GLN A 56 -14.88 -6.84 6.64
N ARG A 57 -14.35 -5.70 7.10
CA ARG A 57 -15.06 -4.42 7.08
C ARG A 57 -15.35 -3.95 5.66
N TYR A 58 -14.40 -4.12 4.76
CA TYR A 58 -14.51 -3.67 3.37
C TYR A 58 -14.92 -4.78 2.41
N ARG A 59 -15.41 -5.93 2.89
CA ARG A 59 -15.85 -7.08 2.05
C ARG A 59 -16.88 -6.75 0.97
N SER A 60 -17.60 -5.63 1.09
CA SER A 60 -18.62 -5.19 0.15
C SER A 60 -18.11 -4.21 -0.90
N VAL A 61 -16.83 -3.84 -0.85
CA VAL A 61 -16.10 -3.06 -1.85
C VAL A 61 -14.85 -3.86 -2.25
N PRO A 62 -14.23 -3.59 -3.41
CA PRO A 62 -12.89 -4.11 -3.68
C PRO A 62 -11.97 -3.73 -2.51
N MET A 63 -11.29 -4.71 -1.92
CA MET A 63 -10.15 -4.51 -1.03
C MET A 63 -9.24 -5.71 -1.20
N SER A 64 -8.07 -5.49 -1.79
CA SER A 64 -7.04 -6.51 -1.88
C SER A 64 -6.33 -6.71 -0.54
N PHE A 65 -5.56 -7.79 -0.43
CA PHE A 65 -4.65 -7.98 0.71
C PHE A 65 -3.58 -6.89 0.76
N ALA A 66 -3.10 -6.41 -0.39
CA ALA A 66 -2.14 -5.31 -0.47
C ALA A 66 -2.76 -4.00 0.04
N ASP A 67 -3.99 -3.68 -0.35
CA ASP A 67 -4.71 -2.49 0.12
C ASP A 67 -4.90 -2.52 1.62
N ALA A 68 -5.31 -3.66 2.17
CA ALA A 68 -5.46 -3.83 3.61
C ALA A 68 -4.13 -3.58 4.34
N CYS A 69 -3.00 -4.07 3.79
CA CYS A 69 -1.67 -3.80 4.32
C CYS A 69 -1.33 -2.30 4.29
N VAL A 70 -1.55 -1.62 3.17
CA VAL A 70 -1.28 -0.18 3.01
C VAL A 70 -2.14 0.65 3.97
N VAL A 71 -3.42 0.33 4.10
CA VAL A 71 -4.33 0.98 5.07
C VAL A 71 -3.90 0.71 6.51
N ARG A 72 -3.34 -0.47 6.81
CA ARG A 72 -2.81 -0.76 8.15
C ARG A 72 -1.52 0.02 8.42
N MET A 73 -0.61 0.08 7.46
CA MET A 73 0.61 0.88 7.56
C MET A 73 0.33 2.36 7.82
N SER A 74 -0.66 2.97 7.15
CA SER A 74 -1.02 4.38 7.40
C SER A 74 -1.59 4.62 8.80
N LYS A 75 -2.14 3.59 9.47
CA LYS A 75 -2.53 3.65 10.89
C LYS A 75 -1.33 3.57 11.82
N LEU A 76 -0.34 2.73 11.51
CA LEU A 76 0.87 2.53 12.30
C LEU A 76 1.84 3.71 12.20
N ILE A 77 1.96 4.30 11.00
CA ILE A 77 2.88 5.39 10.70
C ILE A 77 2.10 6.72 10.82
N GLY A 78 2.13 7.32 12.00
CA GLY A 78 1.51 8.62 12.24
C GLY A 78 2.05 9.71 11.30
N GLY A 79 1.17 10.59 10.81
CA GLY A 79 1.55 11.67 9.89
C GLY A 79 1.95 11.23 8.48
N SER A 80 1.71 9.97 8.10
CA SER A 80 1.92 9.49 6.73
C SER A 80 0.74 9.79 5.81
N SER A 81 1.06 9.94 4.52
CA SER A 81 0.11 9.98 3.41
C SER A 81 0.28 8.73 2.55
N ILE A 82 -0.80 8.23 1.95
CA ILE A 82 -0.75 7.12 1.00
C ILE A 82 -0.64 7.68 -0.42
N PHE A 83 0.40 7.27 -1.14
CA PHE A 83 0.55 7.52 -2.57
C PHE A 83 -0.08 6.37 -3.36
N THR A 84 -1.08 6.67 -4.19
CA THR A 84 -1.80 5.65 -4.98
C THR A 84 -2.41 6.26 -6.24
N ILE A 85 -2.73 5.40 -7.20
CA ILE A 85 -3.55 5.73 -8.38
C ILE A 85 -4.94 5.09 -8.29
N ASP A 86 -5.18 4.28 -7.26
CA ASP A 86 -6.44 3.56 -7.07
C ASP A 86 -7.45 4.43 -6.31
N SER A 87 -8.58 4.71 -6.98
CA SER A 87 -9.67 5.50 -6.42
C SER A 87 -10.40 4.81 -5.26
N ASP A 88 -10.27 3.50 -5.09
CA ASP A 88 -10.92 2.79 -3.97
C ASP A 88 -10.39 3.27 -2.61
N PHE A 89 -9.19 3.85 -2.56
CA PHE A 89 -8.64 4.49 -1.38
C PHE A 89 -9.45 5.70 -0.88
N TYR A 90 -10.29 6.32 -1.73
CA TYR A 90 -11.25 7.34 -1.28
C TYR A 90 -12.35 6.78 -0.37
N ILE A 91 -12.61 5.46 -0.42
CA ILE A 91 -13.62 4.79 0.39
C ILE A 91 -13.04 4.36 1.73
N TYR A 92 -11.77 3.95 1.75
CA TYR A 92 -11.11 3.47 2.96
C TYR A 92 -10.95 4.58 4.03
N ARG A 93 -10.87 4.17 5.29
CA ARG A 93 -10.81 5.05 6.47
C ARG A 93 -9.76 4.60 7.47
N LYS A 94 -8.97 5.56 7.94
CA LYS A 94 -8.12 5.46 9.14
C LYS A 94 -9.00 5.59 10.40
N ASN A 95 -8.61 4.98 11.52
CA ASN A 95 -9.27 5.14 12.83
C ASN A 95 -10.82 5.20 12.81
N ARG A 96 -11.45 4.22 12.16
CA ARG A 96 -12.90 4.11 11.89
C ARG A 96 -13.49 5.17 10.96
N LYS A 97 -13.35 6.48 11.24
CA LYS A 97 -14.03 7.55 10.49
C LYS A 97 -13.09 8.55 9.84
N GLU A 98 -11.81 8.52 10.19
CA GLU A 98 -10.82 9.47 9.69
C GLU A 98 -10.53 9.16 8.21
N MET A 99 -10.54 10.19 7.38
CA MET A 99 -10.10 10.03 5.99
C MET A 99 -8.61 9.71 5.97
N ILE A 100 -8.22 8.87 5.02
CA ILE A 100 -6.80 8.65 4.75
C ILE A 100 -6.28 9.90 4.05
N ASP A 101 -5.11 10.38 4.45
CA ASP A 101 -4.41 11.42 3.71
C ASP A 101 -3.83 10.79 2.43
N LEU A 102 -4.25 11.29 1.27
CA LEU A 102 -3.97 10.69 -0.04
C LEU A 102 -3.16 11.65 -0.90
N ILE A 103 -2.15 11.11 -1.57
CA ILE A 103 -1.44 11.75 -2.66
C ILE A 103 -1.80 10.97 -3.92
N ILE A 104 -2.74 11.51 -4.69
CA ILE A 104 -3.15 10.95 -5.99
C ILE A 104 -2.66 11.92 -7.06
N PRO A 105 -1.82 11.47 -8.01
CA PRO A 105 -1.40 12.30 -9.14
C PRO A 105 -2.59 12.77 -9.97
N ASP A 106 -2.64 14.05 -10.32
CA ASP A 106 -3.63 14.57 -11.26
C ASP A 106 -3.37 14.01 -12.67
N GLY A 107 -4.37 13.38 -13.29
CA GLY A 107 -4.36 13.08 -14.73
C GLY A 107 -4.07 11.64 -15.17
N ILE A 108 -4.56 10.63 -14.44
CA ILE A 108 -4.71 9.25 -14.96
C ILE A 108 -6.20 8.97 -15.18
#